data_AF-A0A1I4I6M3-F1
#
_entry.id   AF-A0A1I4I6M3-F1
#
_cell.length_a   1.000
_cell.length_b   1.000
_cell.length_c   1.000
_cell.angle_alpha   90.00
_cell.angle_beta   90.00
_cell.angle_gamma   90.00
#
_symmetry.space_group_name_H-M   'P 1'
#
loop_
_entity.id
_entity.type
_entity.pdbx_description
1 polymer ?
#
loop_
_entity_poly.entity_id
_entity_poly.type
_entity_poly.pdbx_seq_one_letter_code
_entity_poly.pdbx_strand_id
1 'polypeptide(L)'
;MGTSTRWRGPNGERWNSAARRLARWRADSRNADRRLEEIAADHLRALHETLRADRSAFGLYDTACAAGERLAGALSPLAAEGAESADALVARLVSEVGGDGGTLADAAVRRGVAAAVRDVRDRHPELDDALEAGVARGGFAWDILCDLYQMFFADMVGEFLRSVVAEHVKLAVPVLIVTDPEGRIADWVAEKTVDLVPNPCEVAAEATDLAGTVEIAQSVVGGAQDPSAVLPKIAQSLVPRAVGRVLGLITDETTGEEGAAA
;
A
#
# COMPACT_ATOMS: atom_id res chain seq x y z
N MET A 1 -26.01 -22.40 -4.94
CA MET A 1 -26.49 -21.85 -3.64
C MET A 1 -25.29 -21.29 -2.91
N GLY A 2 -25.09 -19.97 -2.97
CA GLY A 2 -23.94 -19.33 -2.32
C GLY A 2 -24.30 -18.89 -0.91
N THR A 3 -23.69 -19.50 0.09
CA THR A 3 -23.70 -18.99 1.46
C THR A 3 -22.74 -17.81 1.51
N SER A 4 -23.23 -16.61 1.19
CA SER A 4 -22.53 -15.38 1.56
C SER A 4 -22.44 -15.36 3.09
N THR A 5 -21.30 -15.78 3.63
CA THR A 5 -20.95 -15.57 5.02
C THR A 5 -20.92 -14.07 5.23
N ARG A 6 -21.96 -13.55 5.87
CA ARG A 6 -22.10 -12.12 6.20
C ARG A 6 -20.78 -11.64 6.80
N TRP A 7 -20.16 -10.66 6.17
CA TRP A 7 -18.93 -10.06 6.68
C TRP A 7 -19.16 -9.63 8.13
N ARG A 8 -18.37 -10.19 9.07
CA ARG A 8 -18.58 -9.96 10.52
C ARG A 8 -18.26 -8.52 10.92
N GLY A 9 -17.59 -7.76 10.05
CA GLY A 9 -17.17 -6.39 10.31
C GLY A 9 -16.07 -6.30 11.37
N PRO A 10 -15.47 -5.11 11.54
CA PRO A 10 -14.61 -4.83 12.67
C PRO A 10 -15.42 -4.92 13.98
N ASN A 11 -14.84 -5.57 14.99
CA ASN A 11 -15.46 -5.77 16.30
C ASN A 11 -14.42 -5.50 17.40
N GLY A 12 -14.88 -5.05 18.57
CA GLY A 12 -14.03 -4.78 19.74
C GLY A 12 -14.09 -3.34 20.22
N GLU A 13 -13.60 -3.09 21.44
CA GLU A 13 -13.74 -1.80 22.11
C GLU A 13 -13.06 -0.65 21.35
N ARG A 14 -11.89 -0.89 20.76
CA ARG A 14 -11.16 0.15 20.00
C ARG A 14 -11.90 0.58 18.74
N TRP A 15 -12.38 -0.36 17.94
CA TRP A 15 -13.20 -0.07 16.76
C TRP A 15 -14.45 0.73 17.13
N ASN A 16 -15.16 0.29 18.18
CA ASN A 16 -16.35 0.98 18.68
C ASN A 16 -16.02 2.39 19.21
N SER A 17 -14.86 2.58 19.85
CA SER A 17 -14.41 3.88 20.34
C SER A 17 -14.12 4.85 19.18
N ALA A 18 -13.34 4.40 18.18
CA ALA A 18 -13.01 5.18 17.00
C ALA A 18 -14.27 5.56 16.20
N ALA A 19 -15.18 4.60 15.98
CA ALA A 19 -16.46 4.85 15.30
C ALA A 19 -17.31 5.88 16.04
N ARG A 20 -17.38 5.83 17.38
CA ARG A 20 -18.10 6.82 18.19
C ARG A 20 -17.45 8.21 18.12
N ARG A 21 -16.12 8.30 18.03
CA ARG A 21 -15.43 9.57 17.83
C ARG A 21 -15.78 10.16 16.47
N LEU A 22 -15.75 9.35 15.41
CA LEU A 22 -16.11 9.76 14.05
C LEU A 22 -17.58 10.19 13.95
N ALA A 23 -18.51 9.45 14.56
CA ALA A 23 -19.93 9.80 14.58
C ALA A 23 -20.23 11.16 15.26
N ARG A 24 -19.31 11.65 16.10
CA ARG A 24 -19.40 12.97 16.75
C ARG A 24 -18.53 14.04 16.09
N TRP A 25 -17.75 13.67 15.08
CA TRP A 25 -16.90 14.61 14.35
C TRP A 25 -17.76 15.61 13.59
N ARG A 26 -17.28 16.85 13.50
CA ARG A 26 -17.95 17.92 12.77
C ARG A 26 -16.95 18.67 11.89
N ALA A 27 -17.25 18.69 10.59
CA ALA A 27 -16.45 19.34 9.58
C ALA A 27 -16.34 20.87 9.78
N ASP A 28 -17.33 21.49 10.42
CA ASP A 28 -17.40 22.93 10.67
C ASP A 28 -16.54 23.41 11.87
N SER A 29 -15.88 22.49 12.58
CA SER A 29 -15.11 22.84 13.77
C SER A 29 -13.72 23.40 13.43
N ARG A 30 -13.24 24.38 14.22
CA ARG A 30 -11.89 25.00 14.06
C ARG A 30 -10.70 24.02 14.08
N ASN A 31 -10.91 22.78 14.50
CA ASN A 31 -9.89 21.73 14.55
C ASN A 31 -10.38 20.46 13.82
N ALA A 32 -11.27 20.60 12.82
CA ALA A 32 -11.86 19.46 12.14
C ALA A 32 -10.79 18.53 11.55
N ASP A 33 -9.77 19.12 10.94
CA ASP A 33 -8.70 18.40 10.25
C ASP A 33 -7.88 17.54 11.21
N ARG A 34 -7.21 18.18 12.16
CA ARG A 34 -6.45 17.48 13.22
C ARG A 34 -7.27 16.42 13.94
N ARG A 35 -8.57 16.67 14.19
CA ARG A 35 -9.45 15.68 14.82
C ARG A 35 -9.72 14.48 13.93
N LEU A 36 -9.86 14.68 12.62
CA LEU A 36 -10.07 13.60 11.67
C LEU A 36 -8.81 12.74 11.56
N GLU A 37 -7.62 13.36 11.56
CA GLU A 37 -6.33 12.66 11.60
C GLU A 37 -6.19 11.80 12.87
N GLU A 38 -6.51 12.35 14.04
CA GLU A 38 -6.52 11.58 15.30
C GLU A 38 -7.48 10.38 15.25
N ILE A 39 -8.62 10.52 14.54
CA ILE A 39 -9.60 9.45 14.36
C ILE A 39 -9.08 8.40 13.38
N ALA A 40 -8.45 8.82 12.28
CA ALA A 40 -7.80 7.93 11.32
C ALA A 40 -6.68 7.11 12.00
N ALA A 41 -5.88 7.76 12.85
CA ALA A 41 -4.84 7.10 13.66
C ALA A 41 -5.42 6.03 14.59
N ASP A 42 -6.57 6.30 15.22
CA ASP A 42 -7.25 5.31 16.07
C ASP A 42 -7.77 4.12 15.27
N HIS A 43 -8.30 4.35 14.07
CA HIS A 43 -8.73 3.28 13.16
C HIS A 43 -7.56 2.43 12.66
N LEU A 44 -6.44 3.06 12.27
CA LEU A 44 -5.22 2.35 11.89
C LEU A 44 -4.66 1.50 13.03
N ARG A 45 -4.62 2.05 14.25
CA ARG A 45 -4.22 1.29 15.45
C ARG A 45 -5.13 0.10 15.71
N ALA A 46 -6.45 0.29 15.58
CA ALA A 46 -7.42 -0.79 15.75
C ALA A 46 -7.22 -1.90 14.69
N LEU A 47 -6.90 -1.54 13.45
CA LEU A 47 -6.56 -2.49 12.39
C LEU A 47 -5.30 -3.30 12.73
N HIS A 48 -4.20 -2.61 13.07
CA HIS A 48 -2.95 -3.28 13.44
C HIS A 48 -3.13 -4.25 14.61
N GLU A 49 -3.84 -3.83 15.66
CA GLU A 49 -4.13 -4.72 16.80
C GLU A 49 -4.99 -5.93 16.41
N THR A 50 -5.97 -5.73 15.54
CA THR A 50 -6.82 -6.82 15.05
C THR A 50 -5.99 -7.84 14.27
N LEU A 51 -5.12 -7.38 13.37
CA LEU A 51 -4.28 -8.26 12.54
C LEU A 51 -3.17 -8.95 13.34
N ARG A 52 -2.64 -8.31 14.39
CA ARG A 52 -1.71 -8.97 15.33
C ARG A 52 -2.39 -10.08 16.13
N ALA A 53 -3.65 -9.89 16.51
CA ALA A 53 -4.42 -10.90 17.23
C ALA A 53 -4.90 -12.05 16.31
N ASP A 54 -5.29 -11.73 15.09
CA ASP A 54 -5.72 -12.66 14.06
C ASP A 54 -5.25 -12.17 12.68
N ARG A 55 -4.17 -12.77 12.18
CA ARG A 55 -3.60 -12.42 10.87
C ARG A 55 -4.56 -12.68 9.70
N SER A 56 -5.51 -13.60 9.88
CA SER A 56 -6.53 -13.92 8.87
C SER A 56 -7.71 -12.95 8.88
N ALA A 57 -7.75 -12.00 9.84
CA ALA A 57 -8.83 -11.04 9.94
C ALA A 57 -9.00 -10.28 8.63
N PHE A 58 -10.26 -10.27 8.17
CA PHE A 58 -10.69 -9.66 6.90
C PHE A 58 -10.08 -10.27 5.62
N GLY A 59 -9.26 -11.32 5.72
CA GLY A 59 -8.49 -11.86 4.59
C GLY A 59 -7.42 -10.88 4.07
N LEU A 60 -7.14 -9.78 4.78
CA LEU A 60 -6.37 -8.66 4.25
C LEU A 60 -4.91 -9.03 3.99
N TYR A 61 -4.29 -9.80 4.89
CA TYR A 61 -2.89 -10.20 4.74
C TYR A 61 -2.65 -11.03 3.47
N ASP A 62 -3.45 -12.09 3.26
CA ASP A 62 -3.28 -12.98 2.11
C ASP A 62 -3.62 -12.27 0.79
N THR A 63 -4.69 -11.45 0.78
CA THR A 63 -5.04 -10.64 -0.38
C THR A 63 -3.96 -9.60 -0.72
N ALA A 64 -3.38 -8.92 0.28
CA ALA A 64 -2.32 -7.94 0.08
C ALA A 64 -1.03 -8.59 -0.44
N CYS A 65 -0.65 -9.76 0.08
CA CYS A 65 0.49 -10.51 -0.44
C CYS A 65 0.27 -10.93 -1.89
N ALA A 66 -0.86 -11.56 -2.19
CA ALA A 66 -1.16 -12.02 -3.55
C ALA A 66 -1.23 -10.84 -4.54
N ALA A 67 -1.78 -9.70 -4.13
CA ALA A 67 -1.80 -8.49 -4.95
C ALA A 67 -0.40 -7.91 -5.15
N GLY A 68 0.41 -7.83 -4.09
CA GLY A 68 1.80 -7.37 -4.18
C GLY A 68 2.67 -8.22 -5.11
N GLU A 69 2.50 -9.55 -5.08
CA GLU A 69 3.19 -10.46 -6.00
C GLU A 69 2.78 -10.23 -7.46
N ARG A 70 1.48 -10.02 -7.71
CA ARG A 70 0.98 -9.68 -9.06
C ARG A 70 1.49 -8.33 -9.53
N LEU A 71 1.52 -7.33 -8.65
CA LEU A 71 2.07 -6.01 -8.97
C LEU A 71 3.56 -6.11 -9.32
N ALA A 72 4.35 -6.83 -8.50
CA ALA A 72 5.77 -7.04 -8.78
C ALA A 72 6.00 -7.70 -10.17
N GLY A 73 5.13 -8.65 -10.55
CA GLY A 73 5.14 -9.26 -11.88
C GLY A 73 4.75 -8.30 -13.01
N ALA A 74 3.89 -7.31 -12.74
CA ALA A 74 3.45 -6.32 -13.71
C ALA A 74 4.47 -5.19 -13.97
N LEU A 75 5.47 -5.01 -13.10
CA LEU A 75 6.47 -3.94 -13.26
C LEU A 75 7.32 -4.11 -14.52
N SER A 76 7.79 -5.33 -14.85
CA SER A 76 8.61 -5.52 -16.07
C SER A 76 7.86 -5.22 -17.37
N PRO A 77 6.63 -5.73 -17.58
CA PRO A 77 5.83 -5.33 -18.74
C PRO A 77 5.63 -3.82 -18.83
N LEU A 78 5.38 -3.14 -17.70
CA LEU A 78 5.23 -1.68 -17.68
C LEU A 78 6.54 -0.95 -18.01
N ALA A 79 7.68 -1.44 -17.54
CA ALA A 79 8.99 -0.88 -17.88
C ALA A 79 9.32 -1.01 -19.37
N ALA A 80 8.84 -2.07 -20.03
CA ALA A 80 9.10 -2.34 -21.44
C ALA A 80 8.08 -1.64 -22.38
N GLU A 81 6.80 -1.69 -22.02
CA GLU A 81 5.69 -1.35 -22.92
C GLU A 81 4.96 -0.07 -22.50
N GLY A 82 5.00 0.29 -21.21
CA GLY A 82 4.24 1.42 -20.67
C GLY A 82 2.73 1.18 -20.76
N ALA A 83 1.99 2.27 -21.01
CA ALA A 83 0.56 2.26 -21.23
C ALA A 83 0.12 3.33 -22.25
N GLU A 84 -1.02 3.11 -22.89
CA GLU A 84 -1.59 4.01 -23.91
C GLU A 84 -2.18 5.29 -23.33
N SER A 85 -2.61 5.27 -22.07
CA SER A 85 -3.20 6.40 -21.35
C SER A 85 -3.24 6.11 -19.85
N ALA A 86 -3.50 7.12 -19.03
CA ALA A 86 -3.71 6.95 -17.59
C ALA A 86 -4.85 5.96 -17.30
N ASP A 87 -5.97 6.09 -18.01
CA ASP A 87 -7.12 5.19 -17.84
C ASP A 87 -6.79 3.75 -18.25
N ALA A 88 -6.00 3.57 -19.33
CA ALA A 88 -5.53 2.26 -19.75
C ALA A 88 -4.56 1.64 -18.74
N LEU A 89 -3.67 2.45 -18.14
CA LEU A 89 -2.77 2.01 -17.08
C LEU A 89 -3.55 1.52 -15.84
N VAL A 90 -4.52 2.33 -15.37
CA VAL A 90 -5.37 1.95 -14.24
C VAL A 90 -6.17 0.69 -14.58
N ALA A 91 -6.78 0.62 -15.75
CA ALA A 91 -7.56 -0.55 -16.16
C ALA A 91 -6.71 -1.83 -16.22
N ARG A 92 -5.50 -1.74 -16.78
CA ARG A 92 -4.52 -2.84 -16.82
C ARG A 92 -4.16 -3.30 -15.42
N LEU A 93 -3.70 -2.40 -14.57
CA LEU A 93 -3.28 -2.72 -13.20
C LEU A 93 -4.44 -3.24 -12.34
N VAL A 94 -5.64 -2.67 -12.46
CA VAL A 94 -6.82 -3.18 -11.74
C VAL A 94 -7.16 -4.60 -12.19
N SER A 95 -7.01 -4.91 -13.49
CA SER A 95 -7.23 -6.26 -14.02
C SER A 95 -6.17 -7.26 -13.55
N GLU A 96 -4.90 -6.85 -13.52
CA GLU A 96 -3.77 -7.72 -13.19
C GLU A 96 -3.60 -7.90 -11.66
N VAL A 97 -3.82 -6.85 -10.88
CA VAL A 97 -3.53 -6.80 -9.44
C VAL A 97 -4.78 -7.02 -8.58
N GLY A 98 -5.95 -6.59 -9.07
CA GLY A 98 -7.20 -6.44 -8.32
C GLY A 98 -7.90 -7.70 -7.80
N GLY A 99 -7.37 -8.89 -8.08
CA GLY A 99 -7.90 -10.17 -7.60
C GLY A 99 -9.31 -10.50 -8.11
N ASP A 100 -9.93 -11.52 -7.53
CA ASP A 100 -11.21 -12.09 -7.99
C ASP A 100 -12.43 -11.19 -7.69
N GLY A 101 -12.26 -10.13 -6.88
CA GLY A 101 -13.29 -9.12 -6.63
C GLY A 101 -14.42 -9.55 -5.67
N GLY A 102 -14.18 -10.57 -4.84
CA GLY A 102 -15.18 -11.15 -3.94
C GLY A 102 -15.18 -10.60 -2.51
N THR A 103 -14.15 -9.85 -2.12
CA THR A 103 -13.94 -9.41 -0.73
C THR A 103 -13.75 -7.89 -0.60
N LEU A 104 -13.88 -7.38 0.64
CA LEU A 104 -13.58 -5.99 0.95
C LEU A 104 -12.09 -5.67 0.70
N ALA A 105 -11.20 -6.64 0.94
CA ALA A 105 -9.78 -6.52 0.66
C ALA A 105 -9.52 -6.41 -0.85
N ASP A 106 -10.20 -7.19 -1.70
CA ASP A 106 -10.07 -7.06 -3.17
C ASP A 106 -10.54 -5.68 -3.65
N ALA A 107 -11.64 -5.18 -3.09
CA ALA A 107 -12.12 -3.84 -3.41
C ALA A 107 -11.13 -2.75 -2.98
N ALA A 108 -10.46 -2.92 -1.84
CA ALA A 108 -9.41 -2.03 -1.37
C ALA A 108 -8.16 -2.10 -2.25
N VAL A 109 -7.75 -3.29 -2.72
CA VAL A 109 -6.66 -3.44 -3.69
C VAL A 109 -6.97 -2.68 -4.98
N ARG A 110 -8.17 -2.85 -5.55
CA ARG A 110 -8.54 -2.19 -6.80
C ARG A 110 -8.57 -0.67 -6.67
N ARG A 111 -9.10 -0.14 -5.55
CA ARG A 111 -9.07 1.30 -5.28
C ARG A 111 -7.66 1.81 -4.97
N GLY A 112 -6.88 1.04 -4.21
CA GLY A 112 -5.49 1.35 -3.88
C GLY A 112 -4.61 1.43 -5.12
N VAL A 113 -4.80 0.56 -6.11
CA VAL A 113 -4.14 0.68 -7.42
C VAL A 113 -4.47 2.01 -8.09
N ALA A 114 -5.75 2.38 -8.15
CA ALA A 114 -6.17 3.61 -8.80
C ALA A 114 -5.67 4.87 -8.06
N ALA A 115 -5.58 4.81 -6.72
CA ALA A 115 -4.98 5.84 -5.89
C ALA A 115 -3.46 5.94 -6.13
N ALA A 116 -2.74 4.81 -6.06
CA ALA A 116 -1.29 4.80 -6.29
C ALA A 116 -0.90 5.33 -7.67
N VAL A 117 -1.66 5.00 -8.72
CA VAL A 117 -1.40 5.58 -10.06
C VAL A 117 -1.61 7.10 -10.07
N ARG A 118 -2.61 7.62 -9.34
CA ARG A 118 -2.82 9.07 -9.22
C ARG A 118 -1.65 9.71 -8.48
N ASP A 119 -1.29 9.16 -7.33
CA ASP A 119 -0.28 9.75 -6.44
C ASP A 119 1.12 9.69 -7.07
N VAL A 120 1.44 8.63 -7.82
CA VAL A 120 2.66 8.54 -8.63
C VAL A 120 2.67 9.62 -9.72
N ARG A 121 1.55 9.84 -10.41
CA ARG A 121 1.47 10.89 -11.45
C ARG A 121 1.66 12.28 -10.87
N ASP A 122 1.12 12.54 -9.68
CA ASP A 122 1.31 13.81 -8.99
C ASP A 122 2.77 14.03 -8.57
N ARG A 123 3.51 12.95 -8.28
CA ARG A 123 4.95 12.99 -7.95
C ARG A 123 5.86 13.03 -9.17
N HIS A 124 5.47 12.39 -10.26
CA HIS A 124 6.25 12.21 -11.48
C HIS A 124 5.52 12.79 -12.69
N PRO A 125 5.57 14.12 -12.94
CA PRO A 125 4.98 14.74 -14.11
C PRO A 125 5.50 14.15 -15.44
N GLU A 126 6.71 13.62 -15.46
CA GLU A 126 7.29 12.90 -16.61
C GLU A 126 6.51 11.63 -16.99
N LEU A 127 5.70 11.08 -16.08
CA LEU A 127 4.76 10.01 -16.40
C LEU A 127 3.68 10.49 -17.37
N ASP A 128 3.22 11.74 -17.25
CA ASP A 128 2.26 12.30 -18.19
C ASP A 128 2.88 12.45 -19.59
N ASP A 129 4.13 12.88 -19.70
CA ASP A 129 4.86 12.92 -20.98
C ASP A 129 5.03 11.53 -21.62
N ALA A 130 5.22 10.49 -20.79
CA ALA A 130 5.30 9.11 -21.25
C ALA A 130 3.94 8.58 -21.72
N LEU A 131 2.87 8.92 -20.99
CA LEU A 131 1.50 8.53 -21.34
C LEU A 131 0.99 9.28 -22.59
N GLU A 132 1.33 10.55 -22.77
CA GLU A 132 0.98 11.32 -23.99
C GLU A 132 1.67 10.81 -25.24
N ALA A 133 2.92 10.36 -25.10
CA ALA A 133 3.64 9.71 -26.20
C ALA A 133 3.12 8.30 -26.49
N GLY A 134 2.39 7.70 -25.53
CA GLY A 134 1.91 6.33 -25.56
C GLY A 134 3.03 5.32 -25.77
N VAL A 135 2.68 4.16 -26.34
CA VAL A 135 3.60 3.04 -26.61
C VAL A 135 4.76 3.40 -27.56
N ALA A 136 4.71 4.54 -28.25
CA ALA A 136 5.72 4.92 -29.24
C ALA A 136 7.06 5.35 -28.63
N ARG A 137 7.09 5.75 -27.34
CA ARG A 137 8.33 6.13 -26.62
C ARG A 137 8.95 5.00 -25.78
N GLY A 138 8.33 3.83 -25.72
CA GLY A 138 8.74 2.73 -24.83
C GLY A 138 8.03 2.81 -23.47
N GLY A 139 8.49 1.99 -22.52
CA GLY A 139 7.87 1.88 -21.20
C GLY A 139 8.35 2.89 -20.17
N PHE A 140 7.94 2.66 -18.92
CA PHE A 140 8.18 3.58 -17.82
C PHE A 140 9.55 3.41 -17.18
N ALA A 141 10.08 4.51 -16.64
CA ALA A 141 11.32 4.49 -15.88
C ALA A 141 11.13 3.73 -14.55
N TRP A 142 12.20 3.06 -14.09
CA TRP A 142 12.14 2.16 -12.94
C TRP A 142 11.90 2.86 -11.62
N ASP A 143 12.35 4.10 -11.46
CA ASP A 143 12.05 4.97 -10.32
C ASP A 143 10.54 5.19 -10.16
N ILE A 144 9.83 5.54 -11.23
CA ILE A 144 8.36 5.67 -11.25
C ILE A 144 7.69 4.36 -10.82
N LEU A 145 8.20 3.22 -11.30
CA LEU A 145 7.66 1.89 -10.99
C LEU A 145 7.94 1.44 -9.55
N CYS A 146 9.09 1.80 -9.00
CA CYS A 146 9.44 1.57 -7.61
C CYS A 146 8.56 2.41 -6.67
N ASP A 147 8.25 3.66 -7.04
CA ASP A 147 7.32 4.51 -6.30
C ASP A 147 5.88 4.00 -6.40
N LEU A 148 5.45 3.51 -7.57
CA LEU A 148 4.16 2.83 -7.74
C LEU A 148 4.03 1.62 -6.82
N TYR A 149 5.08 0.81 -6.73
CA TYR A 149 5.12 -0.33 -5.80
C TYR A 149 4.94 0.15 -4.35
N GLN A 150 5.67 1.19 -3.95
CA GLN A 150 5.64 1.70 -2.59
C GLN A 150 4.26 2.26 -2.21
N MET A 151 3.73 3.15 -3.05
CA MET A 151 2.43 3.80 -2.85
C MET A 151 1.29 2.79 -2.82
N PHE A 152 1.31 1.79 -3.72
CA PHE A 152 0.26 0.75 -3.76
C PHE A 152 -0.01 0.11 -2.39
N PHE A 153 1.02 -0.25 -1.63
CA PHE A 153 0.81 -0.87 -0.31
C PHE A 153 0.21 0.10 0.69
N ALA A 154 0.61 1.37 0.65
CA ALA A 154 0.09 2.41 1.52
C ALA A 154 -1.38 2.74 1.20
N ASP A 155 -1.67 2.96 -0.08
CA ASP A 155 -3.01 3.30 -0.57
C ASP A 155 -4.00 2.18 -0.40
N MET A 156 -3.58 0.93 -0.58
CA MET A 156 -4.42 -0.24 -0.29
C MET A 156 -4.89 -0.22 1.17
N VAL A 157 -4.03 0.10 2.14
CA VAL A 157 -4.41 0.15 3.56
C VAL A 157 -5.32 1.34 3.83
N GLY A 158 -5.04 2.50 3.23
CA GLY A 158 -5.89 3.68 3.31
C GLY A 158 -7.31 3.40 2.78
N GLU A 159 -7.40 2.82 1.59
CA GLU A 159 -8.66 2.44 0.95
C GLU A 159 -9.41 1.35 1.72
N PHE A 160 -8.68 0.37 2.29
CA PHE A 160 -9.27 -0.62 3.15
C PHE A 160 -9.91 0.04 4.37
N LEU A 161 -9.19 0.91 5.08
CA LEU A 161 -9.71 1.61 6.25
C LEU A 161 -10.88 2.52 5.92
N ARG A 162 -10.80 3.29 4.83
CA ARG A 162 -11.93 4.10 4.33
C ARG A 162 -13.17 3.25 4.12
N SER A 163 -13.01 2.05 3.54
CA SER A 163 -14.11 1.11 3.30
C SER A 163 -14.68 0.54 4.59
N VAL A 164 -13.81 0.11 5.52
CA VAL A 164 -14.19 -0.40 6.83
C VAL A 164 -14.93 0.67 7.63
N VAL A 165 -14.43 1.91 7.63
CA VAL A 165 -15.06 3.05 8.30
C VAL A 165 -16.44 3.32 7.72
N ALA A 166 -16.57 3.38 6.39
CA ALA A 166 -17.85 3.60 5.73
C ALA A 166 -18.88 2.52 6.08
N GLU A 167 -18.49 1.25 6.12
CA GLU A 167 -19.40 0.15 6.46
C GLU A 167 -19.69 0.06 7.97
N HIS A 168 -18.69 0.28 8.83
CA HIS A 168 -18.85 0.21 10.27
C HIS A 168 -19.69 1.37 10.82
N VAL A 169 -19.55 2.59 10.27
CA VAL A 169 -20.39 3.74 10.65
C VAL A 169 -21.85 3.54 10.22
N LYS A 170 -22.11 3.00 9.02
CA LYS A 170 -23.48 2.67 8.58
C LYS A 170 -24.20 1.73 9.55
N LEU A 171 -23.47 0.73 10.08
CA LEU A 171 -24.02 -0.22 11.04
C LEU A 171 -24.23 0.38 12.43
N ALA A 172 -23.34 1.29 12.86
CA ALA A 172 -23.42 1.90 14.18
C ALA A 172 -24.43 3.07 14.26
N VAL A 173 -24.58 3.86 13.19
CA VAL A 173 -25.46 5.03 13.14
C VAL A 173 -26.05 5.18 11.72
N PRO A 174 -27.21 4.58 11.42
CA PRO A 174 -27.79 4.52 10.06
C PRO A 174 -28.17 5.87 9.42
N VAL A 175 -28.12 6.97 10.18
CA VAL A 175 -28.60 8.31 9.77
C VAL A 175 -27.44 9.26 9.42
N LEU A 176 -26.17 8.85 9.54
CA LEU A 176 -25.04 9.72 9.22
C LEU A 176 -24.72 9.76 7.72
N ILE A 177 -24.77 10.97 7.18
CA ILE A 177 -24.29 11.38 5.86
C ILE A 177 -22.75 11.28 5.82
N VAL A 178 -22.22 10.90 4.65
CA VAL A 178 -20.81 10.79 4.25
C VAL A 178 -19.81 11.40 5.26
N THR A 179 -19.23 10.56 6.12
CA THR A 179 -18.30 10.99 7.18
C THR A 179 -16.90 11.37 6.68
N ASP A 180 -16.57 11.04 5.43
CA ASP A 180 -15.31 11.40 4.79
C ASP A 180 -15.53 11.54 3.26
N PRO A 181 -16.14 12.63 2.77
CA PRO A 181 -16.45 12.78 1.35
C PRO A 181 -15.18 12.93 0.50
N GLU A 182 -14.14 13.54 1.08
CA GLU A 182 -12.93 13.95 0.37
C GLU A 182 -11.86 12.86 0.29
N GLY A 183 -11.97 11.75 1.02
CA GLY A 183 -10.92 10.70 0.97
C GLY A 183 -9.87 10.81 2.06
N ARG A 184 -10.02 11.77 2.97
CA ARG A 184 -8.97 12.22 3.88
C ARG A 184 -8.48 11.15 4.85
N ILE A 185 -9.33 10.20 5.21
CA ILE A 185 -8.89 9.07 6.04
C ILE A 185 -7.93 8.17 5.25
N ALA A 186 -8.24 7.89 3.98
CA ALA A 186 -7.36 7.09 3.13
C ALA A 186 -6.04 7.81 2.90
N ASP A 187 -6.09 9.09 2.51
CA ASP A 187 -4.91 9.90 2.21
C ASP A 187 -3.98 10.00 3.42
N TRP A 188 -4.52 10.30 4.61
CA TRP A 188 -3.71 10.37 5.83
C TRP A 188 -3.08 9.02 6.17
N VAL A 189 -3.81 7.91 6.01
CA VAL A 189 -3.27 6.58 6.29
C VAL A 189 -2.17 6.23 5.30
N ALA A 190 -2.36 6.51 4.01
CA ALA A 190 -1.36 6.30 2.98
C ALA A 190 -0.08 7.10 3.30
N GLU A 191 -0.22 8.39 3.61
CA GLU A 191 0.89 9.26 4.03
C GLU A 191 1.66 8.68 5.24
N LYS A 192 0.97 8.11 6.24
CA LYS A 192 1.64 7.53 7.43
C LYS A 192 2.24 6.15 7.21
N THR A 193 1.91 5.46 6.12
CA THR A 193 2.34 4.08 5.89
C THR A 193 3.31 3.94 4.73
N VAL A 194 3.37 4.89 3.81
CA VAL A 194 4.27 4.84 2.63
C VAL A 194 5.74 4.71 3.03
N ASP A 195 6.20 5.45 4.04
CA ASP A 195 7.58 5.41 4.53
C ASP A 195 7.95 4.07 5.21
N LEU A 196 6.95 3.24 5.55
CA LEU A 196 7.17 1.91 6.10
C LEU A 196 7.45 0.87 5.01
N VAL A 197 7.01 1.15 3.78
CA VAL A 197 7.12 0.22 2.65
C VAL A 197 8.53 0.31 2.07
N PRO A 198 9.28 -0.80 1.97
CA PRO A 198 10.60 -0.78 1.34
C PRO A 198 10.47 -0.47 -0.15
N ASN A 199 11.29 0.48 -0.63
CA ASN A 199 11.37 0.81 -2.05
C ASN A 199 12.33 -0.18 -2.75
N PRO A 200 11.90 -0.90 -3.81
CA PRO A 200 12.75 -1.88 -4.49
C PRO A 200 14.03 -1.29 -5.09
N CYS A 201 13.98 -0.04 -5.56
CA CYS A 201 15.12 0.64 -6.15
C CYS A 201 16.16 1.03 -5.09
N GLU A 202 15.71 1.51 -3.92
CA GLU A 202 16.61 1.79 -2.79
C GLU A 202 17.32 0.53 -2.30
N VAL A 203 16.57 -0.57 -2.12
CA VAL A 203 17.14 -1.86 -1.70
C VAL A 203 18.16 -2.40 -2.72
N ALA A 204 17.90 -2.21 -4.02
CA ALA A 204 18.84 -2.59 -5.07
C ALA A 204 20.13 -1.75 -5.03
N ALA A 205 19.99 -0.45 -4.79
CA ALA A 205 21.13 0.47 -4.66
C ALA A 205 22.00 0.10 -3.44
N GLU A 206 21.38 -0.12 -2.28
CA GLU A 206 22.08 -0.54 -1.06
C GLU A 206 22.86 -1.86 -1.24
N ALA A 207 22.25 -2.84 -1.92
CA ALA A 207 22.92 -4.11 -2.21
C ALA A 207 24.14 -3.93 -3.13
N THR A 208 24.06 -3.00 -4.07
CA THR A 208 25.17 -2.67 -4.99
C THR A 208 26.30 -1.95 -4.25
N ASP A 209 25.97 -1.01 -3.36
CA ASP A 209 26.95 -0.28 -2.54
C ASP A 209 27.68 -1.21 -1.56
N LEU A 210 26.95 -2.16 -0.95
CA LEU A 210 27.54 -3.20 -0.09
C LEU A 210 28.44 -4.15 -0.89
N ALA A 211 28.06 -4.53 -2.10
CA ALA A 211 28.92 -5.35 -2.96
C ALA A 211 30.19 -4.59 -3.38
N GLY A 212 30.07 -3.32 -3.75
CA GLY A 212 31.20 -2.46 -4.13
C GLY A 212 32.16 -2.15 -2.97
N THR A 213 31.67 -2.17 -1.72
CA THR A 213 32.51 -2.02 -0.51
C THR A 213 33.19 -3.32 -0.09
N VAL A 214 32.59 -4.49 -0.39
CA VAL A 214 33.18 -5.81 -0.12
C VAL A 214 34.17 -6.24 -1.22
N GLU A 215 34.09 -5.69 -2.43
CA GLU A 215 35.01 -5.91 -3.55
C GLU A 215 36.46 -5.37 -3.35
N ILE A 216 36.92 -5.21 -2.10
CA ILE A 216 38.35 -5.22 -1.75
C ILE A 216 38.86 -6.67 -1.48
N ALA A 217 38.00 -7.68 -1.47
CA ALA A 217 38.44 -9.08 -1.43
C ALA A 217 37.57 -10.03 -2.27
N GLN A 218 38.17 -10.50 -3.38
CA GLN A 218 37.82 -11.66 -4.23
C GLN A 218 37.03 -11.40 -5.52
N SER A 219 37.83 -11.33 -6.59
CA SER A 219 37.52 -11.75 -7.95
C SER A 219 36.69 -13.06 -8.01
N VAL A 220 35.73 -13.08 -8.95
CA VAL A 220 34.90 -14.19 -9.47
C VAL A 220 33.49 -14.34 -8.87
N VAL A 221 32.53 -13.50 -9.29
CA VAL A 221 31.24 -13.91 -9.91
C VAL A 221 30.82 -12.81 -10.90
N GLY A 222 30.49 -13.21 -12.12
CA GLY A 222 30.31 -12.29 -13.25
C GLY A 222 29.01 -11.50 -13.29
N GLY A 223 29.09 -10.40 -14.03
CA GLY A 223 27.98 -9.68 -14.64
C GLY A 223 27.39 -8.63 -13.72
N ALA A 224 27.66 -7.35 -14.02
CA ALA A 224 26.72 -6.28 -13.74
C ALA A 224 25.39 -6.70 -14.39
N GLN A 225 24.51 -7.32 -13.60
CA GLN A 225 23.18 -7.68 -14.05
C GLN A 225 22.47 -6.38 -14.35
N ASP A 226 21.84 -6.28 -15.52
CA ASP A 226 21.00 -5.13 -15.86
C ASP A 226 19.99 -4.92 -14.70
N PRO A 227 19.97 -3.75 -14.05
CA PRO A 227 19.05 -3.45 -12.96
C PRO A 227 17.60 -3.79 -13.30
N SER A 228 17.23 -3.66 -14.59
CA SER A 228 15.90 -3.99 -15.10
C SER A 228 15.50 -5.47 -14.96
N ALA A 229 16.47 -6.39 -14.92
CA ALA A 229 16.25 -7.82 -14.76
C ALA A 229 16.19 -8.27 -13.29
N VAL A 230 16.68 -7.44 -12.36
CA VAL A 230 16.81 -7.76 -10.93
C VAL A 230 15.68 -7.12 -10.11
N LEU A 231 15.29 -5.89 -10.44
CA LEU A 231 14.26 -5.13 -9.71
C LEU A 231 12.92 -5.87 -9.53
N PRO A 232 12.37 -6.60 -10.53
CA PRO A 232 11.12 -7.35 -10.34
C PRO A 232 11.26 -8.44 -9.27
N LYS A 233 12.41 -9.12 -9.23
CA LYS A 233 12.70 -10.17 -8.25
C LYS A 233 12.87 -9.57 -6.85
N ILE A 234 13.53 -8.41 -6.76
CA ILE A 234 13.65 -7.65 -5.52
C ILE A 234 12.26 -7.26 -5.03
N ALA A 235 11.46 -6.60 -5.86
CA ALA A 235 10.08 -6.21 -5.55
C ALA A 235 9.23 -7.39 -5.07
N GLN A 236 9.31 -8.55 -5.74
CA GLN A 236 8.61 -9.76 -5.33
C GLN A 236 9.06 -10.27 -3.95
N SER A 237 10.37 -10.31 -3.70
CA SER A 237 10.93 -10.74 -2.41
C SER A 237 10.60 -9.79 -1.25
N LEU A 238 10.34 -8.52 -1.55
CA LEU A 238 9.96 -7.51 -0.55
C LEU A 238 8.49 -7.58 -0.14
N VAL A 239 7.62 -8.25 -0.91
CA VAL A 239 6.16 -8.26 -0.68
C VAL A 239 5.80 -8.67 0.76
N PRO A 240 6.31 -9.77 1.34
CA PRO A 240 5.94 -10.15 2.71
C PRO A 240 6.37 -9.10 3.74
N ARG A 241 7.50 -8.42 3.51
CA ARG A 241 8.01 -7.36 4.39
C ARG A 241 7.18 -6.08 4.25
N ALA A 242 6.87 -5.66 3.02
CA ALA A 242 6.02 -4.52 2.72
C ALA A 242 4.64 -4.68 3.38
N VAL A 243 3.96 -5.79 3.11
CA VAL A 243 2.65 -6.13 3.71
C VAL A 243 2.76 -6.20 5.23
N GLY A 244 3.78 -6.88 5.75
CA GLY A 244 3.99 -7.01 7.19
C GLY A 244 4.14 -5.66 7.89
N ARG A 245 4.86 -4.70 7.29
CA ARG A 245 5.06 -3.37 7.85
C ARG A 245 3.81 -2.49 7.79
N VAL A 246 3.16 -2.36 6.63
CA VAL A 246 1.96 -1.51 6.50
C VAL A 246 0.78 -2.01 7.33
N LEU A 247 0.68 -3.33 7.53
CA LEU A 247 -0.33 -3.95 8.37
C LEU A 247 0.07 -4.00 9.86
N GLY A 248 1.24 -3.47 10.22
CA GLY A 248 1.74 -3.41 11.59
C GLY A 248 2.11 -4.76 12.19
N LEU A 249 2.24 -5.82 11.37
CA LEU A 249 2.65 -7.16 11.80
C LEU A 249 4.16 -7.26 12.05
N ILE A 250 4.94 -6.41 11.38
CA ILE A 250 6.37 -6.23 11.60
C ILE A 250 6.55 -4.83 12.15
N THR A 251 6.95 -4.73 13.41
CA THR A 251 7.51 -3.52 13.98
C THR A 251 9.01 -3.68 13.95
N ASP A 252 9.74 -2.66 13.50
CA ASP A 252 11.18 -2.62 13.74
C ASP A 252 11.35 -2.47 15.26
N GLU A 253 11.46 -3.60 15.97
CA GLU A 253 12.16 -3.61 17.24
C GLU A 253 13.56 -3.15 16.88
N THR A 254 13.88 -1.90 17.21
CA THR A 254 15.26 -1.48 17.37
C THR A 254 15.94 -2.57 18.18
N THR A 255 16.82 -3.34 17.54
CA THR A 255 17.87 -4.07 18.22
C THR A 255 18.69 -3.04 18.97
N GLY A 256 18.22 -2.70 20.18
CA GLY A 256 18.99 -2.01 21.18
C GLY A 256 20.15 -2.92 21.54
N GLU A 257 21.34 -2.34 21.55
CA GLU A 257 22.58 -2.96 21.97
C GLU A 257 22.42 -3.73 23.29
N GLU A 258 22.24 -5.05 23.24
CA GLU A 258 22.64 -5.94 24.33
C GLU A 258 24.13 -6.22 24.15
N GLY A 259 24.95 -5.32 24.66
CA GLY A 259 26.39 -5.39 24.52
C GLY A 259 27.18 -4.39 25.36
N ALA A 260 26.69 -3.95 26.52
CA ALA A 260 27.53 -3.27 27.51
C ALA A 260 27.00 -3.42 28.95
N ALA A 261 27.89 -3.91 29.82
CA ALA A 261 27.82 -4.07 31.29
C ALA A 261 26.92 -5.22 31.80
N ALA A 262 27.42 -6.17 32.59
CA ALA A 262 28.45 -6.10 33.63
C ALA A 262 29.42 -7.29 33.63
#